data_AF-A0A8J7YGQ0-F1
#
_entry.id   AF-A0A8J7YGQ0-F1
#
_cell.length_a   1.000
_cell.length_b   1.000
_cell.length_c   1.000
_cell.angle_alpha   90.00
_cell.angle_beta   90.00
_cell.angle_gamma   90.00
#
_symmetry.space_group_name_H-M   'P 1'
#
loop_
_entity.id
_entity.type
_entity.pdbx_description
1 polymer ?
#
loop_
_entity_poly.entity_id
_entity_poly.type
_entity_poly.pdbx_seq_one_letter_code
_entity_poly.pdbx_strand_id
1 'polypeptide(L)'
;MAADDPDFAYQLQTLAEATVSPDRRLSDTDRTRLSAAKRTVDQNYYELDEYIDGDLATNPIFLCHQSNRQEEAFEVLRLLHNYLSSLYSFNETVRVLFNRQTASQYTLTQGDFTPASGGTTKSYYGRKLGFLRGLRTDFQHGGFSCLSFEKAGELGAFGGYHIVFDEPAFLQESGLNEPSRFLRDSNGQEQRHPLCYLGQFQQDTLQAFYDDTVAWFEDV
;
A
#
# COMPACT_ATOMS: atom_id res chain seq x y z
N MET A 1 9.80 30.69 -17.70
CA MET A 1 10.92 29.76 -17.44
C MET A 1 10.33 28.61 -16.64
N ALA A 2 10.08 27.48 -17.28
CA ALA A 2 9.86 26.25 -16.53
C ALA A 2 11.20 25.92 -15.88
N ALA A 3 11.25 25.84 -14.55
CA ALA A 3 12.40 25.23 -13.90
C ALA A 3 12.44 23.78 -14.39
N ASP A 4 13.60 23.32 -14.89
CA ASP A 4 13.82 21.90 -15.15
C ASP A 4 13.44 21.15 -13.88
N ASP A 5 12.45 20.29 -14.00
CA ASP A 5 12.02 19.47 -12.88
C ASP A 5 13.18 18.51 -12.57
N PRO A 6 13.71 18.48 -11.34
CA PRO A 6 14.86 17.64 -11.05
C PRO A 6 14.48 16.17 -11.26
N ASP A 7 15.18 15.52 -12.20
CA ASP A 7 15.09 14.07 -12.40
C ASP A 7 15.92 13.40 -11.30
N PHE A 8 15.23 12.84 -10.31
CA PHE A 8 15.87 12.18 -9.18
C PHE A 8 16.23 10.75 -9.54
N ALA A 9 17.44 10.32 -9.17
CA ALA A 9 17.91 8.97 -9.47
C ALA A 9 17.17 7.88 -8.69
N TYR A 10 16.60 8.23 -7.52
CA TYR A 10 15.94 7.29 -6.61
C TYR A 10 14.56 7.78 -6.17
N GLN A 11 13.65 6.85 -5.87
CA GLN A 11 12.32 7.17 -5.34
C GLN A 11 12.39 7.85 -3.97
N LEU A 12 13.38 7.55 -3.13
CA LEU A 12 13.55 8.24 -1.84
C LEU A 12 13.90 9.73 -2.00
N GLN A 13 14.72 10.07 -2.99
CA GLN A 13 15.01 11.47 -3.33
C GLN A 13 13.77 12.15 -3.91
N THR A 14 13.00 11.43 -4.73
CA THR A 14 11.71 11.92 -5.24
C THR A 14 10.76 12.23 -4.10
N LEU A 15 10.57 11.30 -3.16
CA LEU A 15 9.72 11.49 -1.98
C LEU A 15 10.18 12.69 -1.13
N ALA A 16 11.49 12.89 -0.98
CA ALA A 16 12.06 14.01 -0.25
C ALA A 16 12.04 15.34 -1.02
N GLU A 17 11.73 15.32 -2.32
CA GLU A 17 11.89 16.42 -3.27
C GLU A 17 13.27 17.11 -3.17
N ALA A 18 14.31 16.31 -2.87
CA ALA A 18 15.64 16.80 -2.60
C ALA A 18 16.71 15.80 -3.05
N THR A 19 17.81 16.32 -3.58
CA THR A 19 19.00 15.50 -3.85
C THR A 19 19.68 15.18 -2.54
N VAL A 20 19.36 14.00 -2.00
CA VAL A 20 19.90 13.48 -0.74
C VAL A 20 20.61 12.16 -0.99
N SER A 21 21.76 11.99 -0.36
CA SER A 21 22.53 10.75 -0.38
C SER A 21 22.66 10.22 1.03
N PRO A 22 22.75 8.90 1.23
CA PRO A 22 23.13 8.36 2.53
C PRO A 22 24.55 8.81 2.89
N ASP A 23 24.78 9.15 4.16
CA ASP A 23 26.12 9.48 4.66
C ASP A 23 27.00 8.23 4.82
N ARG A 24 26.35 7.07 4.94
CA ARG A 24 26.98 5.77 5.16
C ARG A 24 26.03 4.66 4.76
N ARG A 25 26.62 3.51 4.45
CA ARG A 25 25.86 2.28 4.18
C ARG A 25 25.10 1.86 5.43
N LEU A 26 24.00 1.15 5.22
CA LEU A 26 23.27 0.54 6.34
C LEU A 26 24.19 -0.35 7.17
N SER A 27 23.97 -0.38 8.47
CA SER A 27 24.55 -1.42 9.32
C SER A 27 23.89 -2.76 9.01
N ASP A 28 24.53 -3.89 9.36
CA ASP A 28 23.91 -5.21 9.16
C ASP A 28 22.61 -5.36 9.97
N THR A 29 22.54 -4.72 11.13
CA THR A 29 21.33 -4.62 11.94
C THR A 29 20.21 -3.88 11.19
N ASP A 30 20.53 -2.73 10.57
CA ASP A 30 19.53 -1.95 9.84
C ASP A 30 19.10 -2.64 8.53
N ARG A 31 20.04 -3.30 7.82
CA ARG A 31 19.72 -4.15 6.67
C ARG A 31 18.77 -5.28 7.07
N THR A 32 19.07 -5.95 8.18
CA THR A 32 18.22 -7.02 8.72
C THR A 32 16.83 -6.49 9.07
N ARG A 33 16.75 -5.30 9.69
CA ARG A 33 15.48 -4.66 10.05
C ARG A 33 14.65 -4.31 8.81
N LEU A 34 15.27 -3.71 7.79
CA LEU A 34 14.59 -3.36 6.54
C LEU A 34 14.09 -4.61 5.81
N SER A 35 14.94 -5.64 5.71
CA SER A 35 14.57 -6.92 5.09
C SER A 35 13.45 -7.63 5.87
N ALA A 36 13.51 -7.65 7.20
CA ALA A 36 12.46 -8.24 8.03
C ALA A 36 11.13 -7.51 7.86
N ALA A 37 11.13 -6.17 7.81
CA ALA A 37 9.92 -5.41 7.55
C ALA A 37 9.30 -5.74 6.19
N LYS A 38 10.11 -5.85 5.13
CA LYS A 38 9.65 -6.28 3.80
C LYS A 38 9.09 -7.71 3.81
N ARG A 39 9.79 -8.66 4.43
CA ARG A 39 9.34 -10.06 4.55
C ARG A 39 7.99 -10.17 5.26
N THR A 40 7.73 -9.35 6.28
CA THR A 40 6.41 -9.33 6.94
C THR A 40 5.31 -8.89 5.98
N VAL A 41 5.56 -7.92 5.10
CA VAL A 41 4.60 -7.53 4.05
C VAL A 41 4.36 -8.68 3.09
N ASP A 42 5.44 -9.31 2.63
CA ASP A 42 5.39 -10.42 1.67
C ASP A 42 4.64 -11.63 2.25
N GLN A 43 4.84 -11.94 3.54
CA GLN A 43 4.12 -13.01 4.22
C GLN A 43 2.62 -12.71 4.33
N ASN A 44 2.22 -11.49 4.70
CA ASN A 44 0.81 -11.13 4.78
C ASN A 44 0.15 -11.09 3.39
N TYR A 45 0.91 -10.71 2.35
CA TYR A 45 0.45 -10.82 0.97
C TYR A 45 0.21 -12.28 0.59
N TYR A 46 1.19 -13.15 0.86
CA TYR A 46 1.09 -14.57 0.56
C TYR A 46 -0.10 -15.23 1.28
N GLU A 47 -0.32 -14.90 2.55
CA GLU A 47 -1.49 -15.41 3.30
C GLU A 47 -2.82 -14.95 2.69
N LEU A 48 -2.89 -13.71 2.21
CA LEU A 48 -4.08 -13.21 1.51
C LEU A 48 -4.24 -13.88 0.13
N ASP A 49 -3.15 -14.08 -0.61
CA ASP A 49 -3.15 -14.71 -1.94
C ASP A 49 -3.62 -16.17 -1.87
N GLU A 50 -3.08 -16.95 -0.93
CA GLU A 50 -3.47 -18.36 -0.71
C GLU A 50 -4.93 -18.51 -0.26
N TYR A 51 -5.50 -17.49 0.37
CA TYR A 51 -6.90 -17.51 0.81
C TYR A 51 -7.87 -17.17 -0.34
N ILE A 52 -7.39 -16.50 -1.40
CA ILE A 52 -8.20 -16.08 -2.53
C ILE A 52 -8.10 -17.11 -3.66
N ASP A 53 -9.23 -17.46 -4.26
CA ASP A 53 -9.27 -18.22 -5.49
C ASP A 53 -8.99 -17.30 -6.70
N GLY A 54 -8.12 -17.78 -7.58
CA GLY A 54 -7.68 -17.03 -8.75
C GLY A 54 -6.33 -16.36 -8.53
N ASP A 55 -6.15 -15.20 -9.15
CA ASP A 55 -4.92 -14.41 -9.05
C ASP A 55 -5.28 -13.04 -8.47
N LEU A 56 -4.60 -12.66 -7.38
CA LEU A 56 -4.89 -11.43 -6.67
C LEU A 56 -4.81 -10.20 -7.56
N ALA A 57 -3.89 -10.16 -8.54
CA ALA A 57 -3.62 -8.99 -9.38
C ALA A 57 -4.62 -8.83 -10.54
N THR A 58 -5.38 -9.87 -10.88
CA THR A 58 -6.20 -9.90 -12.09
C THR A 58 -7.66 -10.25 -11.87
N ASN A 59 -7.97 -11.26 -11.04
CA ASN A 59 -9.35 -11.70 -10.81
C ASN A 59 -9.50 -12.43 -9.45
N PRO A 60 -9.40 -11.70 -8.33
CA PRO A 60 -9.55 -12.26 -7.00
C PRO A 60 -11.02 -12.58 -6.70
N ILE A 61 -11.29 -13.86 -6.41
CA ILE A 61 -12.58 -14.36 -5.95
C ILE A 61 -12.34 -15.09 -4.65
N PHE A 62 -13.06 -14.78 -3.56
CA PHE A 62 -13.08 -15.72 -2.44
C PHE A 62 -14.27 -16.66 -2.61
N LEU A 63 -14.03 -17.97 -2.52
CA LEU A 63 -15.06 -18.98 -2.49
C LEU A 63 -15.39 -19.34 -1.05
N CYS A 64 -16.67 -19.32 -0.70
CA CYS A 64 -17.12 -19.77 0.61
C CYS A 64 -18.41 -20.59 0.51
N HIS A 65 -18.60 -21.48 1.47
CA HIS A 65 -19.92 -22.07 1.67
C HIS A 65 -20.91 -20.98 2.09
N GLN A 66 -22.11 -20.95 1.51
CA GLN A 66 -23.07 -19.86 1.71
C GLN A 66 -23.45 -19.66 3.20
N SER A 67 -23.46 -20.72 4.00
CA SER A 67 -23.73 -20.64 5.45
C SER A 67 -22.65 -19.90 6.23
N ASN A 68 -21.41 -19.87 5.71
CA ASN A 68 -20.25 -19.31 6.40
C ASN A 68 -19.84 -17.95 5.82
N ARG A 69 -20.58 -17.43 4.82
CA ARG A 69 -20.22 -16.22 4.06
C ARG A 69 -19.74 -15.07 4.95
N GLN A 70 -20.42 -14.82 6.07
CA GLN A 70 -20.07 -13.72 6.95
C GLN A 70 -18.73 -13.94 7.66
N GLU A 71 -18.47 -15.15 8.14
CA GLU A 71 -17.21 -15.50 8.82
C GLU A 71 -16.03 -15.44 7.84
N GLU A 72 -16.19 -16.03 6.66
CA GLU A 72 -15.15 -16.01 5.62
C GLU A 72 -14.91 -14.58 5.09
N ALA A 73 -15.97 -13.78 4.94
CA ALA A 73 -15.84 -12.36 4.60
C ALA A 73 -14.99 -11.60 5.64
N PHE A 74 -15.22 -11.82 6.93
CA PHE A 74 -14.41 -11.22 7.98
C PHE A 74 -12.94 -11.67 7.93
N GLU A 75 -12.69 -12.92 7.55
CA GLU A 75 -11.33 -13.44 7.43
C GLU A 75 -10.56 -12.76 6.29
N VAL A 76 -11.16 -12.59 5.10
CA VAL A 76 -10.53 -11.83 4.00
C VAL A 76 -10.22 -10.40 4.44
N LEU A 77 -11.16 -9.76 5.14
CA LEU A 77 -10.99 -8.40 5.66
C LEU A 77 -9.86 -8.31 6.69
N ARG A 78 -9.73 -9.32 7.56
CA ARG A 78 -8.63 -9.43 8.53
C ARG A 78 -7.28 -9.57 7.82
N LEU A 79 -7.19 -10.41 6.79
CA LEU A 79 -5.99 -10.62 6.00
C LEU A 79 -5.58 -9.35 5.24
N LEU A 80 -6.54 -8.67 4.61
CA LEU A 80 -6.34 -7.36 3.96
C LEU A 80 -5.83 -6.32 4.96
N HIS A 81 -6.43 -6.23 6.15
CA HIS A 81 -5.98 -5.32 7.21
C HIS A 81 -4.54 -5.64 7.66
N ASN A 82 -4.20 -6.91 7.82
CA ASN A 82 -2.84 -7.34 8.20
C ASN A 82 -1.80 -6.90 7.16
N TYR A 83 -2.09 -7.13 5.86
CA TYR A 83 -1.25 -6.66 4.77
C TYR A 83 -1.01 -5.15 4.86
N LEU A 84 -2.08 -4.35 4.91
CA LEU A 84 -1.97 -2.89 4.93
C LEU A 84 -1.25 -2.35 6.17
N SER A 85 -1.50 -2.97 7.32
CA SER A 85 -0.79 -2.64 8.57
C SER A 85 0.70 -2.92 8.45
N SER A 86 1.09 -4.06 7.88
CA SER A 86 2.50 -4.38 7.64
C SER A 86 3.15 -3.44 6.62
N LEU A 87 2.43 -3.06 5.55
CA LEU A 87 2.90 -2.09 4.55
C LEU A 87 3.15 -0.71 5.18
N TYR A 88 2.29 -0.27 6.09
CA TYR A 88 2.53 0.94 6.87
C TYR A 88 3.82 0.83 7.72
N SER A 89 4.00 -0.28 8.43
CA SER A 89 5.20 -0.53 9.24
C SER A 89 6.49 -0.60 8.41
N PHE A 90 6.41 -1.13 7.20
CA PHE A 90 7.52 -1.11 6.23
C PHE A 90 7.90 0.33 5.87
N ASN A 91 6.94 1.15 5.45
CA ASN A 91 7.18 2.56 5.10
C ASN A 91 7.75 3.35 6.29
N GLU A 92 7.25 3.10 7.50
CA GLU A 92 7.78 3.72 8.71
C GLU A 92 9.22 3.29 9.00
N THR A 93 9.57 2.03 8.71
CA THR A 93 10.95 1.54 8.82
C THR A 93 11.87 2.27 7.84
N VAL A 94 11.46 2.38 6.57
CA VAL A 94 12.20 3.14 5.54
C VAL A 94 12.41 4.58 5.99
N ARG A 95 11.35 5.25 6.47
CA ARG A 95 11.40 6.62 6.98
C ARG A 95 12.41 6.80 8.11
N VAL A 96 12.38 5.90 9.10
CA VAL A 96 13.30 5.95 10.24
C VAL A 96 14.73 5.73 9.80
N LEU A 97 14.98 4.79 8.88
CA LEU A 97 16.33 4.54 8.36
C LEU A 97 16.84 5.72 7.54
N PHE A 98 16.03 6.26 6.63
CA PHE A 98 16.37 7.46 5.86
C PHE A 98 16.84 8.59 6.80
N ASN A 99 16.01 8.97 7.77
CA ASN A 99 16.32 10.08 8.68
C ASN A 99 17.54 9.86 9.58
N ARG A 100 17.95 8.61 9.80
CA ARG A 100 19.13 8.26 10.60
C ARG A 100 20.41 8.22 9.78
N GLN A 101 20.29 8.01 8.47
CA GLN A 101 21.42 7.79 7.57
C GLN A 101 21.67 8.98 6.64
N THR A 102 20.87 10.05 6.72
CA THR A 102 21.11 11.29 5.98
C THR A 102 21.50 12.43 6.93
N ALA A 103 22.57 13.16 6.60
CA ALA A 103 22.91 14.44 7.25
C ALA A 103 22.17 15.63 6.62
N SER A 104 21.24 15.35 5.70
CA SER A 104 20.41 16.36 5.05
C SER A 104 19.61 17.19 6.07
N GLN A 105 19.34 18.45 5.73
CA GLN A 105 18.40 19.28 6.47
C GLN A 105 16.95 18.78 6.35
N TYR A 106 16.68 17.95 5.33
CA TYR A 106 15.36 17.39 5.11
C TYR A 106 15.11 16.19 6.02
N THR A 107 13.94 16.18 6.68
CA THR A 107 13.46 15.04 7.47
C THR A 107 12.25 14.43 6.78
N LEU A 108 12.37 13.18 6.35
CA LEU A 108 11.26 12.43 5.78
C LEU A 108 10.20 12.16 6.85
N THR A 109 9.03 12.71 6.63
CA THR A 109 7.82 12.58 7.44
C THR A 109 6.93 11.45 6.91
N GLN A 110 5.89 11.10 7.66
CA GLN A 110 4.90 10.14 7.18
C GLN A 110 4.13 10.69 5.98
N GLY A 111 3.95 12.01 5.91
CA GLY A 111 3.20 12.68 4.85
C GLY A 111 3.81 12.49 3.48
N ASP A 112 5.14 12.45 3.40
CA ASP A 112 5.90 12.44 2.14
C ASP A 112 5.64 11.21 1.28
N PHE A 113 5.36 10.08 1.92
CA PHE A 113 4.98 8.83 1.27
C PHE A 113 3.62 8.87 0.55
N THR A 114 2.84 9.94 0.71
CA THR A 114 1.55 10.08 0.03
C THR A 114 1.28 11.52 -0.39
N PRO A 115 1.00 11.79 -1.67
CA PRO A 115 0.68 13.13 -2.15
C PRO A 115 -0.45 13.79 -1.36
N ALA A 116 -1.46 12.99 -1.01
CA ALA A 116 -2.56 13.32 -0.12
C ALA A 116 -2.18 14.02 1.20
N SER A 117 -1.00 13.72 1.74
CA SER A 117 -0.57 14.13 3.08
C SER A 117 0.62 15.09 3.05
N GLY A 118 0.84 15.77 1.92
CA GLY A 118 1.94 16.73 1.75
C GLY A 118 3.15 16.18 0.99
N GLY A 119 3.11 14.91 0.54
CA GLY A 119 4.13 14.35 -0.33
C GLY A 119 4.02 14.81 -1.78
N THR A 120 5.02 14.44 -2.58
CA THR A 120 5.07 14.82 -4.00
C THR A 120 4.22 13.90 -4.88
N THR A 121 3.57 14.47 -5.90
CA THR A 121 2.89 13.70 -6.96
C THR A 121 3.87 13.03 -7.93
N LYS A 122 5.16 13.37 -7.87
CA LYS A 122 6.19 12.81 -8.74
C LYS A 122 6.55 11.37 -8.39
N SER A 123 6.40 10.97 -7.11
CA SER A 123 6.68 9.61 -6.71
C SER A 123 5.59 8.67 -7.21
N TYR A 124 5.96 7.76 -8.12
CA TYR A 124 5.04 6.72 -8.59
C TYR A 124 4.60 5.82 -7.42
N TYR A 125 5.55 5.43 -6.57
CA TYR A 125 5.27 4.67 -5.35
C TYR A 125 4.30 5.41 -4.44
N GLY A 126 4.56 6.68 -4.13
CA GLY A 126 3.72 7.48 -3.24
C GLY A 126 2.29 7.70 -3.77
N ARG A 127 2.15 7.90 -5.08
CA ARG A 127 0.85 7.98 -5.76
C ARG A 127 0.04 6.69 -5.60
N LYS A 128 0.65 5.54 -5.90
CA LYS A 128 -0.04 4.24 -5.78
C LYS A 128 -0.30 3.85 -4.32
N LEU A 129 0.60 4.19 -3.40
CA LEU A 129 0.42 3.96 -1.97
C LEU A 129 -0.75 4.78 -1.39
N GLY A 130 -1.12 5.90 -2.01
CA GLY A 130 -2.21 6.78 -1.58
C GLY A 130 -3.53 6.04 -1.31
N PHE A 131 -4.00 5.26 -2.28
CA PHE A 131 -5.25 4.52 -2.15
C PHE A 131 -5.19 3.48 -1.01
N LEU A 132 -4.11 2.69 -0.94
CA LEU A 132 -3.92 1.68 0.10
C LEU A 132 -3.85 2.28 1.51
N ARG A 133 -3.27 3.49 1.66
CA ARG A 133 -3.32 4.22 2.92
C ARG A 133 -4.72 4.66 3.28
N GLY A 134 -5.51 5.12 2.30
CA GLY A 134 -6.92 5.44 2.49
C GLY A 134 -7.68 4.23 3.05
N LEU A 135 -7.54 3.06 2.42
CA LEU A 135 -8.16 1.82 2.90
C LEU A 135 -7.71 1.46 4.32
N ARG A 136 -6.41 1.54 4.61
CA ARG A 136 -5.91 1.27 5.97
C ARG A 136 -6.58 2.17 7.01
N THR A 137 -6.71 3.47 6.71
CA THR A 137 -7.28 4.41 7.66
C THR A 137 -8.80 4.20 7.83
N ASP A 138 -9.51 3.84 6.75
CA ASP A 138 -10.89 3.37 6.84
C ASP A 138 -11.01 2.15 7.78
N PHE A 139 -10.09 1.19 7.71
CA PHE A 139 -10.08 0.06 8.66
C PHE A 139 -9.88 0.47 10.11
N GLN A 140 -9.11 1.53 10.37
CA GLN A 140 -8.87 2.01 11.73
C GLN A 140 -10.05 2.79 12.33
N HIS A 141 -10.91 3.39 11.50
CA HIS A 141 -11.91 4.36 11.95
C HIS A 141 -13.33 4.12 11.42
N GLY A 142 -13.48 3.65 10.19
CA GLY A 142 -14.75 3.36 9.51
C GLY A 142 -15.19 1.89 9.56
N GLY A 143 -14.32 0.97 9.99
CA GLY A 143 -14.71 -0.43 10.23
C GLY A 143 -15.14 -1.18 8.96
N PHE A 144 -14.42 -0.99 7.85
CA PHE A 144 -14.69 -1.59 6.54
C PHE A 144 -15.91 -1.01 5.80
N SER A 145 -16.38 0.19 6.17
CA SER A 145 -17.57 0.80 5.55
C SER A 145 -17.44 0.99 4.04
N CYS A 146 -16.22 1.20 3.54
CA CYS A 146 -15.97 1.36 2.10
C CYS A 146 -15.87 0.05 1.30
N LEU A 147 -16.03 -1.12 1.93
CA LEU A 147 -15.92 -2.41 1.25
C LEU A 147 -17.25 -3.17 1.25
N SER A 148 -17.62 -3.65 0.08
CA SER A 148 -18.79 -4.49 -0.14
C SER A 148 -18.41 -5.80 -0.82
N PHE A 149 -19.33 -6.77 -0.77
CA PHE A 149 -19.12 -8.11 -1.29
C PHE A 149 -20.09 -8.38 -2.43
N GLU A 150 -19.62 -8.28 -3.67
CA GLU A 150 -20.39 -8.51 -4.89
C GLU A 150 -20.30 -9.99 -5.27
N LYS A 151 -21.44 -10.65 -5.49
CA LYS A 151 -21.46 -12.06 -5.86
C LYS A 151 -21.04 -12.24 -7.32
N ALA A 152 -19.97 -13.01 -7.54
CA ALA A 152 -19.42 -13.32 -8.85
C ALA A 152 -20.07 -14.57 -9.48
N GLY A 153 -20.49 -15.54 -8.65
CA GLY A 153 -21.06 -16.79 -9.11
C GLY A 153 -21.46 -17.72 -7.98
N GLU A 154 -22.00 -18.88 -8.35
CA GLU A 154 -22.42 -19.93 -7.43
C GLU A 154 -22.15 -21.31 -8.02
N LEU A 155 -21.75 -22.24 -7.15
CA LEU A 155 -21.60 -23.65 -7.47
C LEU A 155 -22.18 -24.49 -6.33
N GLY A 156 -23.43 -24.94 -6.52
CA GLY A 156 -24.15 -25.68 -5.47
C GLY A 156 -24.35 -24.83 -4.22
N ALA A 157 -23.79 -25.27 -3.10
CA ALA A 157 -23.85 -24.57 -1.82
C ALA A 157 -22.70 -23.56 -1.60
N PHE A 158 -21.80 -23.41 -2.58
CA PHE A 158 -20.71 -22.44 -2.55
C PHE A 158 -21.05 -21.20 -3.36
N GLY A 159 -20.70 -20.04 -2.85
CA GLY A 159 -20.76 -18.76 -3.55
C GLY A 159 -19.36 -18.20 -3.75
N GLY A 160 -19.12 -17.61 -4.92
CA GLY A 160 -17.93 -16.83 -5.20
C GLY A 160 -18.24 -15.34 -5.15
N TYR A 161 -17.32 -14.56 -4.60
CA TYR A 161 -17.54 -13.15 -4.35
C TYR A 161 -16.29 -12.31 -4.62
N HIS A 162 -16.50 -11.12 -5.16
CA HIS A 162 -15.51 -10.07 -5.23
C HIS A 162 -15.65 -9.11 -4.05
N ILE A 163 -14.52 -8.63 -3.55
CA ILE A 163 -14.50 -7.42 -2.73
C ILE A 163 -14.51 -6.22 -3.66
N VAL A 164 -15.47 -5.33 -3.44
CA VAL A 164 -15.70 -4.15 -4.27
C VAL A 164 -15.65 -2.89 -3.41
N PHE A 165 -14.95 -1.87 -3.92
CA PHE A 165 -14.86 -0.57 -3.28
C PHE A 165 -16.13 0.26 -3.50
N ASP A 166 -16.69 0.77 -2.41
CA ASP A 166 -17.79 1.73 -2.39
C ASP A 166 -17.21 3.13 -2.11
N GLU A 167 -16.99 3.90 -3.19
CA GLU A 167 -16.47 5.26 -3.11
C GLU A 167 -17.39 6.20 -2.31
N PRO A 168 -18.73 6.25 -2.53
CA PRO A 168 -19.62 7.03 -1.68
C PRO A 168 -19.47 6.74 -0.19
N ALA A 169 -19.43 5.45 0.21
CA ALA A 169 -19.23 5.07 1.61
C ALA A 169 -17.84 5.50 2.12
N PHE A 170 -16.78 5.35 1.32
CA PHE A 170 -15.45 5.86 1.67
C PHE A 170 -15.45 7.38 1.92
N LEU A 171 -16.15 8.15 1.09
CA LEU A 171 -16.19 9.60 1.19
C LEU A 171 -17.02 10.10 2.39
N GLN A 172 -17.98 9.31 2.87
CA GLN A 172 -18.95 9.74 3.89
C GLN A 172 -18.74 9.08 5.25
N GLU A 173 -18.24 7.84 5.28
CA GLU A 173 -18.26 6.96 6.46
C GLU A 173 -16.87 6.53 6.93
N SER A 174 -15.80 6.85 6.20
CA SER A 174 -14.44 6.41 6.56
C SER A 174 -13.86 7.05 7.81
N GLY A 175 -14.48 8.11 8.31
CA GLY A 175 -13.95 8.91 9.43
C GLY A 175 -12.70 9.71 9.08
N LEU A 176 -12.32 9.78 7.80
CA LEU A 176 -11.18 10.54 7.31
C LEU A 176 -11.47 12.03 7.19
N ASN A 177 -10.47 12.85 7.52
CA ASN A 177 -10.44 14.24 7.08
C ASN A 177 -10.05 14.30 5.60
N GLU A 178 -10.92 14.85 4.76
CA GLU A 178 -10.75 15.00 3.31
C GLU A 178 -10.47 13.67 2.57
N PRO A 179 -11.36 12.65 2.63
CA PRO A 179 -11.11 11.31 2.07
C PRO A 179 -10.78 11.32 0.58
N SER A 180 -11.35 12.24 -0.20
CA SER A 180 -11.15 12.35 -1.65
C SER A 180 -9.69 12.49 -2.07
N ARG A 181 -8.80 12.98 -1.19
CA ARG A 181 -7.37 13.10 -1.47
C ARG A 181 -6.67 11.75 -1.69
N PHE A 182 -7.16 10.67 -1.08
CA PHE A 182 -6.58 9.32 -1.22
C PHE A 182 -7.00 8.64 -2.53
N LEU A 183 -8.00 9.20 -3.23
CA LEU A 183 -8.50 8.69 -4.50
C LEU A 183 -7.90 9.42 -5.71
N ARG A 184 -7.14 10.50 -5.49
CA ARG A 184 -6.70 11.43 -6.54
C ARG A 184 -5.85 10.78 -7.64
N ASP A 185 -5.02 9.82 -7.26
CA ASP A 185 -3.98 9.25 -8.13
C ASP A 185 -4.27 7.80 -8.56
N SER A 186 -5.44 7.26 -8.20
CA SER A 186 -5.97 6.01 -8.72
C SER A 186 -7.23 6.29 -9.54
N ASN A 187 -7.49 5.47 -10.56
CA ASN A 187 -8.71 5.63 -11.35
C ASN A 187 -9.84 4.72 -10.82
N GLY A 188 -11.10 5.01 -11.15
CA GLY A 188 -12.23 4.25 -10.62
C GLY A 188 -12.23 2.75 -10.99
N GLN A 189 -11.60 2.36 -12.10
CA GLN A 189 -11.46 0.94 -12.47
C GLN A 189 -10.44 0.23 -11.58
N GLU A 190 -9.30 0.87 -11.34
CA GLU A 190 -8.29 0.41 -10.38
C GLU A 190 -8.86 0.30 -8.97
N GLN A 191 -9.68 1.26 -8.55
CA GLN A 191 -10.27 1.29 -7.20
C GLN A 191 -11.37 0.25 -7.01
N ARG A 192 -12.18 -0.02 -8.05
CA ARG A 192 -13.36 -0.91 -7.96
C ARG A 192 -13.02 -2.27 -7.36
N HIS A 193 -11.84 -2.82 -7.66
CA HIS A 193 -11.38 -4.11 -7.15
C HIS A 193 -10.11 -3.92 -6.29
N PRO A 194 -10.24 -3.60 -5.00
CA PRO A 194 -9.11 -3.33 -4.10
C PRO A 194 -8.07 -4.43 -4.04
N LEU A 195 -8.50 -5.69 -4.15
CA LEU A 195 -7.59 -6.83 -4.16
C LEU A 195 -6.71 -6.86 -5.44
N CYS A 196 -7.28 -6.55 -6.61
CA CYS A 196 -6.51 -6.36 -7.85
C CYS A 196 -5.46 -5.26 -7.70
N TYR A 197 -5.89 -4.12 -7.15
CA TYR A 197 -5.00 -3.00 -6.90
C TYR A 197 -3.82 -3.39 -6.00
N LEU A 198 -4.12 -4.11 -4.91
CA LEU A 198 -3.13 -4.59 -3.96
C LEU A 198 -2.16 -5.59 -4.62
N GLY A 199 -2.66 -6.55 -5.40
CA GLY A 199 -1.84 -7.51 -6.13
C GLY A 199 -0.85 -6.84 -7.06
N GLN A 200 -1.33 -5.91 -7.89
CA GLN A 200 -0.48 -5.13 -8.80
C GLN A 200 0.52 -4.24 -8.05
N PHE A 201 0.08 -3.60 -6.96
CA PHE A 201 0.97 -2.80 -6.13
C PHE A 201 2.09 -3.64 -5.52
N GLN A 202 1.77 -4.82 -4.98
CA GLN A 202 2.75 -5.73 -4.39
C GLN A 202 3.79 -6.19 -5.41
N GLN A 203 3.33 -6.69 -6.57
CA GLN A 203 4.19 -7.31 -7.57
C GLN A 203 5.07 -6.29 -8.28
N ASP A 204 4.50 -5.14 -8.68
CA ASP A 204 5.20 -4.19 -9.54
C ASP A 204 5.78 -3.01 -8.76
N THR A 205 5.04 -2.46 -7.81
CA THR A 205 5.35 -1.14 -7.24
C THR A 205 6.16 -1.25 -5.95
N LEU A 206 5.77 -2.13 -5.03
CA LEU A 206 6.46 -2.32 -3.76
C LEU A 206 7.82 -2.97 -3.95
N GLN A 207 7.91 -3.99 -4.80
CA GLN A 207 9.18 -4.68 -5.06
C GLN A 207 10.20 -3.73 -5.68
N ALA A 208 9.81 -2.97 -6.72
CA ALA A 208 10.68 -1.98 -7.34
C ALA A 208 11.12 -0.90 -6.34
N PHE A 209 10.21 -0.40 -5.49
CA PHE A 209 10.55 0.58 -4.46
C PHE A 209 11.52 0.02 -3.40
N TYR A 210 11.35 -1.24 -3.00
CA TYR A 210 12.26 -1.90 -2.07
C TYR A 210 13.67 -2.03 -2.66
N ASP A 211 13.78 -2.51 -3.90
CA ASP A 211 15.06 -2.69 -4.57
C ASP A 211 15.77 -1.34 -4.79
N ASP A 212 15.02 -0.31 -5.21
CA ASP A 212 15.50 1.07 -5.33
C ASP A 212 15.98 1.64 -3.98
N THR A 213 15.22 1.39 -2.90
CA THR A 213 15.60 1.80 -1.54
C THR A 213 16.90 1.14 -1.09
N VAL A 214 17.06 -0.16 -1.34
CA VAL A 214 18.29 -0.90 -1.00
C VAL A 214 19.46 -0.34 -1.82
N ALA A 215 19.27 -0.14 -3.13
CA ALA A 215 20.29 0.43 -4.00
C ALA A 215 20.74 1.81 -3.52
N TRP A 216 19.79 2.70 -3.20
CA TRP A 216 20.08 4.03 -2.67
C TRP A 216 20.94 3.97 -1.39
N PHE A 217 20.65 3.06 -0.46
CA PHE A 217 21.43 2.91 0.76
C PHE A 217 22.84 2.34 0.56
N GLU A 218 23.11 1.66 -0.56
CA GLU A 218 24.43 1.14 -0.90
C GLU A 218 25.26 2.12 -1.75
N ASP A 219 24.60 3.12 -2.35
CA ASP A 219 25.17 4.19 -3.17
C ASP A 219 25.78 5.30 -2.30
N VAL A 220 26.91 4.96 -1.68
CA VAL A 220 27.75 5.83 -0.82
C VAL A 220 29.10 6.04 -1.46
#